data_AF-A0A1G0Z3G8-F1
#
_entry.id   AF-A0A1G0Z3G8-F1
#
_cell.length_a   1.000
_cell.length_b   1.000
_cell.length_c   1.000
_cell.angle_alpha   90.00
_cell.angle_beta   90.00
_cell.angle_gamma   90.00
#
_symmetry.space_group_name_H-M   'P 1'
#
loop_
_entity.id
_entity.type
_entity.pdbx_description
1 polymer ?
#
loop_
_entity_poly.entity_id
_entity_poly.type
_entity_poly.pdbx_seq_one_letter_code
_entity_poly.pdbx_strand_id
1 'polypeptide(L)'
;MAQAAGRIKLADNHPSPDYISGVVQFANGVRGYYEAGAGAPDQPEVAKWWGKCRMGAQGTDGFAEVLTNGGWRAVTKSGSWSGEGVMNYDLDMPPYIQEIADWLIDSRKVHQCNFESAYKGAEIMFALQQSVINGGQVALPLLAATDEQKGLKEKLSEQKVLLSSPVNSKEFFGA
;
A
#
# COMPACT_ATOMS: atom_id res chain seq x y z
N MET A 1 1.56 13.25 7.60
CA MET A 1 2.93 13.16 8.15
C MET A 1 3.42 11.77 7.91
N ALA A 2 4.65 11.62 7.43
CA ALA A 2 5.24 10.34 7.11
C ALA A 2 6.66 10.21 7.67
N GLN A 3 7.13 8.97 7.78
CA GLN A 3 8.49 8.59 8.10
C GLN A 3 8.92 7.49 7.13
N ALA A 4 10.17 7.50 6.71
CA ALA A 4 10.77 6.43 5.93
C ALA A 4 12.16 6.08 6.47
N ALA A 5 12.61 4.87 6.14
CA ALA A 5 13.90 4.34 6.56
C ALA A 5 14.50 3.41 5.50
N GLY A 6 15.83 3.37 5.47
CA GLY A 6 16.59 2.51 4.58
C GLY A 6 16.63 2.98 3.11
N ARG A 7 17.73 2.63 2.44
CA ARG A 7 18.12 3.14 1.13
C ARG A 7 18.43 2.03 0.13
N ILE A 8 18.39 0.76 0.55
CA ILE A 8 18.88 -0.36 -0.24
C ILE A 8 18.08 -0.47 -1.54
N LYS A 9 16.76 -0.35 -1.43
CA LYS A 9 15.83 -0.41 -2.56
C LYS A 9 15.82 0.84 -3.44
N LEU A 10 16.48 1.95 -3.07
CA LEU A 10 16.59 3.14 -3.92
C LEU A 10 17.50 2.94 -5.15
N ALA A 11 18.26 1.83 -5.17
CA ALA A 11 19.11 1.42 -6.27
C ALA A 11 18.51 0.26 -7.11
N ASP A 12 17.31 -0.21 -6.76
CA ASP A 12 16.61 -1.29 -7.47
C ASP A 12 15.96 -0.77 -8.78
N ASN A 13 15.45 -1.69 -9.61
CA ASN A 13 14.67 -1.39 -10.82
C ASN A 13 13.32 -0.72 -10.52
N HIS A 14 12.83 -0.87 -9.28
CA HIS A 14 11.67 -0.14 -8.77
C HIS A 14 12.10 0.66 -7.53
N PRO A 15 12.74 1.84 -7.71
CA PRO A 15 13.30 2.60 -6.60
C PRO A 15 12.26 2.97 -5.54
N SER A 16 12.55 2.61 -4.29
CA SER A 16 11.74 2.97 -3.13
C SER A 16 12.60 3.07 -1.87
N PRO A 17 12.14 3.76 -0.81
CA PRO A 17 12.72 3.52 0.51
C PRO A 17 12.49 2.07 0.93
N ASP A 18 13.32 1.56 1.85
CA ASP A 18 13.16 0.18 2.34
C ASP A 18 11.91 0.03 3.22
N TYR A 19 11.49 1.10 3.88
CA TYR A 19 10.25 1.21 4.64
C TYR A 19 9.69 2.64 4.56
N ILE A 20 8.36 2.75 4.51
CA ILE A 20 7.63 4.00 4.67
C ILE A 20 6.36 3.79 5.48
N SER A 21 6.05 4.74 6.36
CA SER A 21 4.80 4.80 7.10
C SER A 21 4.26 6.21 7.19
N GLY A 22 2.94 6.37 7.22
CA GLY A 22 2.34 7.69 7.38
C GLY A 22 0.84 7.69 7.59
N VAL A 23 0.35 8.86 7.98
CA VAL A 23 -1.07 9.13 8.21
C VAL A 23 -1.59 10.13 7.18
N VAL A 24 -2.72 9.79 6.56
CA VAL A 24 -3.46 10.60 5.59
C VAL A 24 -4.82 10.99 6.18
N GLN A 25 -5.21 12.25 6.00
CA GLN A 25 -6.52 12.76 6.43
C GLN A 25 -7.40 12.94 5.19
N PHE A 26 -8.55 12.26 5.17
CA PHE A 26 -9.52 12.40 4.09
C PHE A 26 -10.53 13.51 4.41
N ALA A 27 -11.10 14.12 3.38
CA ALA A 27 -12.03 15.24 3.51
C ALA A 27 -13.28 14.92 4.36
N ASN A 28 -13.66 13.64 4.43
CA ASN A 28 -14.78 13.15 5.25
C ASN A 28 -14.39 12.79 6.69
N GLY A 29 -13.17 13.12 7.13
CA GLY A 29 -12.67 12.85 8.48
C GLY A 29 -12.10 11.45 8.70
N VAL A 30 -12.15 10.57 7.70
CA VAL A 30 -11.47 9.26 7.75
C VAL A 30 -9.95 9.48 7.81
N ARG A 31 -9.25 8.60 8.54
CA ARG A 31 -7.78 8.57 8.57
C ARG A 31 -7.27 7.28 7.95
N GLY A 32 -6.37 7.42 6.98
CA GLY A 32 -5.62 6.30 6.43
C GLY A 32 -4.30 6.15 7.16
N TYR A 33 -3.96 4.92 7.54
CA TYR A 33 -2.65 4.54 8.06
C TYR A 33 -2.01 3.63 7.02
N TYR A 34 -0.83 4.03 6.53
CA TYR A 34 -0.11 3.32 5.50
C TYR A 34 1.22 2.86 6.08
N GLU A 35 1.55 1.60 5.87
CA GLU A 35 2.85 1.02 6.21
C GLU A 35 3.26 0.06 5.08
N ALA A 36 4.47 0.23 4.55
CA ALA A 36 4.98 -0.59 3.48
C ALA A 36 6.49 -0.81 3.63
N GLY A 37 6.95 -2.00 3.26
CA GLY A 37 8.37 -2.36 3.27
C GLY A 37 8.81 -3.13 4.50
N ALA A 38 10.12 -3.13 4.76
CA ALA A 38 10.79 -4.09 5.64
C ALA A 38 10.29 -4.09 7.10
N GLY A 39 9.85 -2.92 7.57
CA GLY A 39 9.32 -2.69 8.92
C GLY A 39 7.81 -2.80 9.04
N ALA A 40 7.07 -3.06 7.96
CA ALA A 40 5.61 -3.17 8.01
C ALA A 40 5.19 -4.43 8.81
N PRO A 41 4.07 -4.38 9.58
CA PRO A 41 3.66 -5.49 10.43
C PRO A 41 3.52 -6.83 9.69
N ASP A 42 4.13 -7.87 10.24
CA ASP A 42 4.08 -9.21 9.64
C ASP A 42 2.65 -9.76 9.60
N GLN A 43 2.35 -10.52 8.54
CA GLN A 43 1.09 -11.23 8.33
C GLN A 43 1.40 -12.73 8.26
N PRO A 44 1.40 -13.45 9.40
CA PRO A 44 1.78 -14.86 9.45
C PRO A 44 0.82 -15.78 8.66
N GLU A 45 -0.41 -15.34 8.43
CA GLU A 45 -1.40 -16.07 7.63
C GLU A 45 -1.02 -16.12 6.14
N VAL A 46 -0.14 -15.22 5.68
CA VAL A 46 0.30 -15.18 4.29
C VAL A 46 1.69 -15.78 4.15
N ALA A 47 1.76 -16.93 3.47
CA ALA A 47 2.99 -17.69 3.28
C ALA A 47 4.02 -16.96 2.38
N LYS A 48 3.57 -16.29 1.32
CA LYS A 48 4.46 -15.61 0.38
C LYS A 48 4.88 -14.25 0.94
N TRP A 49 6.19 -14.01 1.07
CA TRP A 49 6.72 -12.77 1.65
C TRP A 49 6.19 -11.51 0.95
N TRP A 50 6.18 -11.50 -0.38
CA TRP A 50 5.69 -10.37 -1.20
C TRP A 50 4.17 -10.24 -1.18
N GLY A 51 3.45 -11.27 -0.72
CA GLY A 51 2.00 -11.31 -0.65
C GLY A 51 1.43 -10.74 0.65
N LYS A 52 2.27 -10.30 1.60
CA LYS A 52 1.87 -9.83 2.93
C LYS A 52 1.20 -8.44 2.91
N CYS A 53 0.24 -8.26 1.99
CA CYS A 53 -0.59 -7.08 1.85
C CYS A 53 -1.85 -7.26 2.68
N ARG A 54 -2.02 -6.40 3.68
CA ARG A 54 -3.20 -6.33 4.55
C ARG A 54 -3.91 -5.00 4.33
N MET A 55 -5.22 -5.05 4.11
CA MET A 55 -6.07 -3.88 3.97
C MET A 55 -7.25 -4.02 4.91
N GLY A 56 -7.49 -3.00 5.74
CA GLY A 56 -8.56 -3.03 6.73
C GLY A 56 -9.26 -1.69 6.86
N ALA A 57 -10.50 -1.76 7.33
CA ALA A 57 -11.31 -0.61 7.69
C ALA A 57 -11.90 -0.82 9.08
N GLN A 58 -11.85 0.22 9.90
CA GLN A 58 -12.48 0.24 11.21
C GLN A 58 -13.44 1.42 11.29
N GLY A 59 -14.65 1.15 11.78
CA GLY A 59 -15.71 2.13 11.96
C GLY A 59 -16.40 2.00 13.32
N THR A 60 -17.55 2.64 13.46
CA THR A 60 -18.32 2.68 14.71
C THR A 60 -18.90 1.33 15.14
N ASP A 61 -19.09 0.42 14.18
CA ASP A 61 -19.76 -0.86 14.40
C ASP A 61 -18.82 -2.06 14.34
N GLY A 62 -17.52 -1.85 14.12
CA GLY A 62 -16.55 -2.93 14.04
C GLY A 62 -15.37 -2.63 13.15
N PHE A 63 -14.65 -3.70 12.79
CA PHE A 63 -13.60 -3.68 11.80
C PHE A 63 -13.75 -4.86 10.83
N ALA A 64 -13.21 -4.70 9.63
CA ALA A 64 -13.03 -5.77 8.66
C ALA A 64 -11.68 -5.61 7.97
N GLU A 65 -11.06 -6.73 7.61
CA GLU A 65 -9.82 -6.73 6.84
C GLU A 65 -9.68 -7.93 5.95
N VAL A 66 -8.88 -7.74 4.91
CA VAL A 66 -8.52 -8.73 3.90
C VAL A 66 -7.00 -8.85 3.85
N LEU A 67 -6.53 -10.07 3.62
CA LEU A 67 -5.13 -10.40 3.44
C LEU A 67 -4.97 -11.03 2.06
N THR A 68 -4.02 -10.53 1.27
CA THR A 68 -3.75 -11.10 -0.05
C THR A 68 -3.31 -12.55 0.11
N ASN A 69 -4.12 -13.49 -0.39
CA ASN A 69 -3.92 -14.94 -0.23
C ASN A 69 -3.94 -15.43 1.23
N GLY A 70 -4.57 -14.68 2.14
CA GLY A 70 -4.70 -15.05 3.56
C GLY A 70 -6.15 -14.96 4.06
N GLY A 71 -7.13 -14.83 3.16
CA GLY A 71 -8.54 -14.71 3.51
C GLY A 71 -8.94 -13.35 4.06
N TRP A 72 -10.04 -13.34 4.80
CA TRP A 72 -10.64 -12.13 5.37
C TRP A 72 -11.23 -12.42 6.75
N ARG A 73 -11.37 -11.36 7.54
CA ARG A 73 -12.02 -11.42 8.85
C ARG A 73 -12.71 -10.11 9.19
N ALA A 74 -13.77 -10.21 9.99
CA ALA A 74 -14.51 -9.07 10.48
C ALA A 74 -14.97 -9.32 11.91
N VAL A 75 -14.94 -8.28 12.74
CA VAL A 75 -15.57 -8.26 14.05
C VAL A 75 -16.49 -7.05 14.10
N THR A 76 -17.78 -7.29 14.33
CA THR A 76 -18.79 -6.24 14.46
C THR A 76 -19.57 -6.41 15.75
N LYS A 77 -20.46 -5.45 16.04
CA LYS A 77 -21.41 -5.55 17.17
C LYS A 77 -22.27 -6.82 17.15
N SER A 78 -22.48 -7.40 15.97
CA SER A 78 -23.29 -8.61 15.77
C SER A 78 -22.50 -9.93 15.85
N GLY A 79 -21.17 -9.89 15.96
CA GLY A 79 -20.36 -11.11 16.05
C GLY A 79 -19.01 -11.00 15.36
N SER A 80 -18.40 -12.16 15.10
CA SER A 80 -17.16 -12.31 14.36
C SER A 80 -17.32 -13.30 13.22
N TRP A 81 -16.68 -12.99 12.09
CA TRP A 81 -16.69 -13.81 10.88
C TRP A 81 -15.30 -13.85 10.28
N SER A 82 -15.02 -14.93 9.58
CA SER A 82 -13.84 -15.07 8.76
C SER A 82 -14.12 -16.02 7.60
N GLY A 83 -13.27 -15.95 6.58
CA GLY A 83 -13.32 -16.86 5.46
C GLY A 83 -11.99 -16.92 4.74
N GLU A 84 -11.82 -17.96 3.93
CA GLU A 84 -10.70 -18.06 3.01
C GLU A 84 -10.81 -17.02 1.88
N GLY A 85 -9.73 -16.86 1.14
CA GLY A 85 -9.64 -15.89 0.05
C GLY A 85 -8.24 -15.85 -0.53
N VAL A 86 -8.17 -16.11 -1.84
CA VAL A 86 -6.96 -16.12 -2.65
C VAL A 86 -7.36 -15.62 -4.03
N MET A 87 -6.43 -14.98 -4.75
CA MET A 87 -6.67 -14.69 -6.16
C MET A 87 -6.87 -16.00 -6.92
N ASN A 88 -7.99 -16.11 -7.63
CA ASN A 88 -8.35 -17.25 -8.45
C ASN A 88 -8.50 -16.81 -9.90
N TYR A 89 -7.51 -17.12 -10.73
CA TYR A 89 -7.51 -16.68 -12.14
C TYR A 89 -8.73 -17.15 -12.92
N ASP A 90 -9.26 -18.35 -12.63
CA ASP A 90 -10.42 -18.88 -13.35
C ASP A 90 -11.72 -18.14 -13.01
N LEU A 91 -11.81 -17.55 -11.81
CA LEU A 91 -12.97 -16.79 -11.35
C LEU A 91 -12.80 -15.29 -11.54
N ASP A 92 -11.60 -14.76 -11.33
CA ASP A 92 -11.31 -13.33 -11.25
C ASP A 92 -10.93 -12.72 -12.61
N MET A 93 -10.26 -13.48 -13.49
CA MET A 93 -9.84 -12.95 -14.80
C MET A 93 -10.99 -12.76 -15.80
N PRO A 94 -11.97 -13.68 -15.91
CA PRO A 94 -13.07 -13.48 -16.85
C PRO A 94 -13.86 -12.18 -16.62
N PRO A 95 -14.32 -11.81 -15.40
CA PRO A 95 -15.00 -10.54 -15.20
C PRO A 95 -14.05 -9.35 -15.44
N TYR A 96 -12.79 -9.43 -15.03
CA TYR A 96 -11.79 -8.37 -15.27
C TYR A 96 -11.62 -8.08 -16.78
N ILE A 97 -11.45 -9.12 -17.60
CA ILE A 97 -11.30 -8.96 -19.06
C ILE A 97 -12.61 -8.45 -19.69
N GLN A 98 -13.76 -8.93 -19.21
CA GLN A 98 -15.04 -8.47 -19.71
C GLN A 98 -15.26 -6.98 -19.40
N GLU A 99 -14.87 -6.50 -18.21
CA GLU A 99 -14.93 -5.08 -17.88
C GLU A 99 -14.04 -4.24 -18.81
N ILE A 100 -12.88 -4.76 -19.25
CA ILE A 100 -12.02 -4.06 -20.22
C ILE A 100 -12.76 -3.95 -21.56
N ALA A 101 -13.32 -5.04 -22.06
CA ALA A 101 -14.06 -5.05 -23.31
C ALA A 101 -15.27 -4.11 -23.26
N ASP A 102 -16.02 -4.15 -22.16
CA ASP A 102 -17.18 -3.29 -21.91
C ASP A 102 -16.80 -1.80 -21.93
N TRP A 103 -15.66 -1.44 -21.33
CA TRP A 103 -15.18 -0.06 -21.33
C TRP A 103 -14.71 0.41 -22.72
N LEU A 104 -14.03 -0.47 -23.47
CA LEU A 104 -13.60 -0.17 -24.85
C LEU A 104 -14.79 0.06 -25.79
N ILE A 105 -15.92 -0.62 -25.54
CA ILE A 105 -17.15 -0.49 -26.33
C ILE A 105 -17.97 0.72 -25.89
N ASP A 106 -18.08 0.97 -24.59
CA ASP A 106 -18.86 2.08 -24.02
C ASP A 106 -18.03 2.81 -22.97
N SER A 107 -17.63 4.04 -23.28
CA SER A 107 -16.82 4.88 -22.39
C SER A 107 -17.48 5.20 -21.06
N ARG A 108 -18.80 4.96 -20.91
CA ARG A 108 -19.54 5.11 -19.65
C ARG A 108 -19.37 3.92 -18.71
N LYS A 109 -18.97 2.76 -19.23
CA LYS A 109 -18.68 1.55 -18.44
C LYS A 109 -17.22 1.53 -17.96
N VAL A 110 -16.85 2.53 -17.16
CA VAL A 110 -15.47 2.70 -16.71
C VAL A 110 -15.01 1.49 -15.90
N HIS A 111 -13.88 0.90 -16.30
CA HIS A 111 -13.26 -0.21 -15.60
C HIS A 111 -12.86 0.19 -14.17
N GLN A 112 -13.02 -0.71 -13.20
CA GLN A 112 -12.74 -0.41 -11.78
C GLN A 112 -11.27 -0.02 -11.55
N CYS A 113 -10.35 -0.72 -12.21
CA CYS A 113 -8.91 -0.41 -12.24
C CYS A 113 -8.48 0.64 -13.30
N ASN A 114 -9.27 1.68 -13.53
CA ASN A 114 -8.88 2.77 -14.43
C ASN A 114 -7.72 3.62 -13.86
N PHE A 115 -7.04 4.36 -14.74
CA PHE A 115 -5.89 5.18 -14.37
C PHE A 115 -6.23 6.27 -13.35
N GLU A 116 -7.39 6.93 -13.46
CA GLU A 116 -7.77 8.01 -12.53
C GLU A 116 -7.91 7.49 -11.09
N SER A 117 -8.50 6.31 -10.92
CA SER A 117 -8.57 5.63 -9.62
C SER A 117 -7.19 5.23 -9.11
N ALA A 118 -6.37 4.59 -9.96
CA ALA A 118 -5.03 4.15 -9.58
C ALA A 118 -4.10 5.32 -9.22
N TYR A 119 -4.21 6.43 -9.96
CA TYR A 119 -3.43 7.64 -9.77
C TYR A 119 -3.61 8.23 -8.37
N LYS A 120 -4.83 8.20 -7.82
CA LYS A 120 -5.11 8.69 -6.45
C LYS A 120 -4.28 7.93 -5.40
N GLY A 121 -4.13 6.61 -5.56
CA GLY A 121 -3.30 5.80 -4.66
C GLY A 121 -1.81 6.11 -4.78
N ALA A 122 -1.32 6.27 -6.01
CA ALA A 122 0.06 6.64 -6.28
C ALA A 122 0.40 8.04 -5.74
N GLU A 123 -0.50 9.01 -5.94
CA GLU A 123 -0.36 10.39 -5.47
C GLU A 123 -0.24 10.46 -3.94
N ILE A 124 -1.02 9.64 -3.21
CA ILE A 124 -0.89 9.53 -1.75
C ILE A 124 0.53 9.07 -1.39
N MET A 125 1.08 8.04 -2.05
CA MET A 125 2.44 7.57 -1.75
C MET A 125 3.50 8.62 -2.03
N PHE A 126 3.39 9.36 -3.15
CA PHE A 126 4.31 10.47 -3.43
C PHE A 126 4.18 11.59 -2.39
N ALA A 127 2.98 11.91 -1.94
CA ALA A 127 2.79 12.88 -0.86
C ALA A 127 3.40 12.42 0.46
N LEU A 128 3.40 11.11 0.78
CA LEU A 128 4.13 10.58 1.93
C LEU A 128 5.64 10.74 1.75
N GLN A 129 6.18 10.45 0.56
CA GLN A 129 7.62 10.65 0.28
C GLN A 129 8.01 12.14 0.40
N GLN A 130 7.21 13.05 -0.17
CA GLN A 130 7.43 14.50 -0.01
C GLN A 130 7.30 14.95 1.45
N SER A 131 6.41 14.34 2.24
CA SER A 131 6.28 14.61 3.68
C SER A 131 7.56 14.25 4.42
N VAL A 132 8.24 13.15 4.04
CA VAL A 132 9.55 12.77 4.58
C VAL A 132 10.64 13.78 4.18
N ILE A 133 10.70 14.14 2.90
CA ILE A 133 11.70 15.07 2.36
C ILE A 133 11.61 16.42 3.07
N ASN A 134 10.39 16.97 3.14
CA ASN A 134 10.11 18.30 3.69
C ASN A 134 10.04 18.31 5.23
N GLY A 135 9.89 17.15 5.88
CA GLY A 135 9.74 17.04 7.33
C GLY A 135 8.41 17.64 7.83
N GLY A 136 7.34 17.60 7.03
CA GLY A 136 6.10 18.32 7.31
C GLY A 136 4.87 17.76 6.62
N GLN A 137 3.72 18.42 6.82
CA GLN A 137 2.48 18.06 6.15
C GLN A 137 2.52 18.44 4.67
N VAL A 138 1.89 17.61 3.83
CA VAL A 138 1.75 17.84 2.39
C VAL A 138 0.26 17.77 2.08
N ALA A 139 -0.25 18.78 1.38
CA ALA A 139 -1.63 18.80 0.92
C ALA A 139 -1.78 18.01 -0.37
N LEU A 140 -2.95 17.38 -0.55
CA LEU A 140 -3.37 16.73 -1.79
C LEU A 140 -4.46 17.58 -2.46
N PRO A 141 -4.54 17.61 -3.80
CA PRO A 141 -3.65 16.94 -4.76
C PRO A 141 -2.27 17.59 -4.83
N LEU A 142 -1.28 16.85 -5.37
CA LEU A 142 0.07 17.37 -5.60
C LEU A 142 0.05 18.34 -6.78
N LEU A 143 0.52 19.57 -6.56
CA LEU A 143 0.42 20.65 -7.55
C LEU A 143 1.65 20.80 -8.44
N ALA A 144 2.76 20.16 -8.08
CA ALA A 144 4.02 20.26 -8.79
C ALA A 144 4.73 18.91 -8.85
N ALA A 145 5.38 18.64 -9.98
CA ALA A 145 6.27 17.50 -10.11
C ALA A 145 7.49 17.67 -9.20
N THR A 146 7.91 16.58 -8.56
CA THR A 146 9.12 16.49 -7.75
C THR A 146 9.88 15.23 -8.15
N ASP A 147 11.19 15.21 -7.91
CA ASP A 147 11.98 13.98 -7.98
C ASP A 147 12.09 13.40 -6.57
N GLU A 148 11.06 12.66 -6.14
CA GLU A 148 11.02 12.09 -4.80
C GLU A 148 12.19 11.12 -4.57
N GLN A 149 12.67 10.44 -5.61
CA GLN A 149 13.77 9.49 -5.49
C GLN A 149 15.08 10.19 -5.14
N LYS A 150 15.40 11.30 -5.83
CA LYS A 150 16.54 12.14 -5.47
C LYS A 150 16.38 12.70 -4.06
N GLY A 151 15.22 13.26 -3.74
CA GLY A 151 14.96 13.84 -2.42
C GLY A 151 15.12 12.83 -1.28
N LEU A 152 14.62 11.60 -1.45
CA LEU A 152 14.78 10.53 -0.46
C LEU A 152 16.25 10.09 -0.34
N LYS A 153 17.00 10.00 -1.44
CA LYS A 153 18.45 9.72 -1.42
C LYS A 153 19.26 10.80 -0.71
N GLU A 154 18.80 12.03 -0.67
CA GLU A 154 19.45 13.10 0.09
C GLU A 154 19.02 13.10 1.56
N LYS A 155 17.75 12.76 1.85
CA LYS A 155 17.16 12.88 3.17
C LYS A 155 17.40 11.68 4.10
N LEU A 156 17.37 10.47 3.56
CA LEU A 156 17.37 9.25 4.36
C LEU A 156 18.76 8.93 4.93
N SER A 157 18.77 8.47 6.18
CA SER A 157 19.98 7.99 6.86
C SER A 157 20.55 6.74 6.19
N GLU A 158 21.88 6.55 6.28
CA GLU A 158 22.58 5.31 5.89
C GLU A 158 22.36 4.15 6.88
N GLN A 159 21.62 4.38 7.98
CA GLN A 159 21.25 3.32 8.90
C GLN A 159 20.39 2.26 8.20
N LYS A 160 20.65 1.00 8.54
CA LYS A 160 19.83 -0.12 8.08
C LYS A 160 18.39 0.04 8.59
N VAL A 161 17.44 -0.29 7.72
CA VAL A 161 16.03 -0.40 8.09
C VAL A 161 15.84 -1.45 9.20
N LEU A 162 14.86 -1.26 10.07
CA LEU A 162 14.46 -2.27 11.03
C LEU A 162 13.49 -3.24 10.36
N LEU A 163 13.74 -4.54 10.55
CA LEU A 163 12.86 -5.58 10.03
C LEU A 163 11.76 -5.90 11.04
N SER A 164 10.52 -6.00 10.58
CA SER A 164 9.41 -6.50 11.40
C SER A 164 9.45 -8.00 11.64
N SER A 165 10.13 -8.74 10.76
CA SER A 165 10.26 -10.20 10.80
C SER A 165 11.63 -10.63 10.27
N PRO A 166 12.30 -11.64 10.88
CA PRO A 166 13.57 -12.17 10.37
C PRO A 166 13.51 -12.66 8.93
N VAL A 167 12.33 -13.09 8.45
CA VAL A 167 12.10 -13.52 7.05
C VAL A 167 12.47 -12.44 6.04
N ASN A 168 12.39 -11.16 6.41
CA ASN A 168 12.70 -10.04 5.53
C ASN A 168 14.22 -9.85 5.33
N SER A 169 15.07 -10.49 6.12
CA SER A 169 16.54 -10.33 6.04
C SER A 169 17.09 -10.65 4.66
N LYS A 170 16.63 -11.74 4.06
CA LYS A 170 17.11 -12.17 2.75
C LYS A 170 16.83 -11.12 1.68
N GLU A 171 15.66 -10.50 1.73
CA GLU A 171 15.22 -9.53 0.72
C GLU A 171 15.93 -8.18 0.86
N PHE A 172 16.09 -7.70 2.09
CA PHE A 172 16.65 -6.36 2.34
C PHE A 172 18.16 -6.39 2.56
N PHE A 173 18.74 -7.47 3.06
CA PHE A 173 20.17 -7.55 3.42
C PHE A 173 20.94 -8.63 2.66
N GLY A 174 20.28 -9.48 1.87
CA GLY A 174 20.92 -10.56 1.12
C GLY A 174 21.51 -11.67 2.00
N ALA A 175 21.18 -11.70 3.29
CA ALA A 175 21.65 -12.63 4.30
C ALA A 175 20.55 -13.60 4.73
#